data_AF-A0A6M0AXH3-F1
#
_entry.id   AF-A0A6M0AXH3-F1
#
_cell.length_a   1.000
_cell.length_b   1.000
_cell.length_c   1.000
_cell.angle_alpha   90.00
_cell.angle_beta   90.00
_cell.angle_gamma   90.00
#
_symmetry.space_group_name_H-M   'P 1'
#
loop_
_entity.id
_entity.type
_entity.pdbx_description
1 polymer ?
#
loop_
_entity_poly.entity_id
_entity_poly.type
_entity_poly.pdbx_seq_one_letter_code
_entity_poly.pdbx_strand_id
1 'polypeptide(L)'
;TFPTRRSSDLVAFQTAAAGCTFQIYHLLQHGIDPFLDFSSFVENKSQDKIVLDVVNGKIDVGFIRTGQLEKMLNQGLLENLEQLRILDSAKDEFFYTHTTQLYPEWPIAAVKGTDPQLVAAVTDALLNIPANHPALAAAKIEKFLPAEDYGSLDKLIETLRLKSWDANRDPFRNSGNRQQATGSRE
;
A
#
# COMPACT_ATOMS: atom_id res chain seq x y z
N THR A 1 19.85 -1.67 1.43
CA THR A 1 20.28 -0.75 0.37
C THR A 1 19.50 -1.07 -0.88
N PHE A 2 18.76 -0.11 -1.42
CA PHE A 2 18.03 -0.28 -2.68
C PHE A 2 19.01 -0.60 -3.83
N PRO A 3 18.68 -1.54 -4.73
CA PRO A 3 19.55 -1.87 -5.86
C PRO A 3 19.65 -0.67 -6.82
N THR A 4 20.88 -0.28 -7.17
CA THR A 4 21.20 0.90 -8.00
C THR A 4 21.39 0.55 -9.49
N ARG A 5 20.63 -0.39 -10.07
CA ARG A 5 20.77 -0.76 -11.49
C ARG A 5 19.44 -0.92 -12.21
N ARG A 6 19.44 -0.38 -13.44
CA ARG A 6 18.35 -0.21 -14.44
C ARG A 6 17.65 -1.50 -14.92
N SER A 7 17.21 -2.39 -14.04
CA SER A 7 16.60 -3.66 -14.48
C SER A 7 15.44 -4.19 -13.63
N SER A 8 14.97 -3.44 -12.62
CA SER A 8 13.91 -3.97 -11.77
C SER A 8 12.53 -3.71 -12.34
N ASP A 9 11.77 -4.78 -12.54
CA ASP A 9 10.34 -4.73 -12.81
C ASP A 9 9.58 -4.74 -11.47
N LEU A 10 8.76 -3.72 -11.23
CA LEU A 10 8.03 -3.52 -9.97
C LEU A 10 6.54 -3.79 -10.14
N VAL A 11 5.90 -4.41 -9.14
CA VAL A 11 4.50 -4.80 -9.28
C VAL A 11 3.58 -4.35 -8.15
N ALA A 12 2.58 -3.51 -8.48
CA ALA A 12 1.23 -3.45 -7.88
C ALA A 12 0.28 -2.44 -8.56
N PHE A 13 -1.03 -2.60 -8.33
CA PHE A 13 -2.12 -1.76 -8.87
C PHE A 13 -2.05 -0.31 -8.37
N GLN A 14 -1.88 0.68 -9.26
CA GLN A 14 -1.57 2.08 -8.92
C GLN A 14 -2.58 2.78 -7.98
N THR A 15 -3.81 2.26 -7.86
CA THR A 15 -4.83 2.83 -6.97
C THR A 15 -5.01 2.07 -5.65
N ALA A 16 -4.27 0.97 -5.42
CA ALA A 16 -4.33 0.24 -4.15
C ALA A 16 -3.43 0.92 -3.11
N ALA A 17 -4.02 1.47 -2.05
CA ALA A 17 -3.28 2.18 -0.99
C ALA A 17 -2.15 1.33 -0.40
N ALA A 18 -2.49 0.18 0.20
CA ALA A 18 -1.53 -0.75 0.79
C ALA A 18 -0.85 -1.69 -0.21
N GLY A 19 -1.31 -1.69 -1.47
CA GLY A 19 -0.71 -2.52 -2.53
C GLY A 19 0.41 -1.80 -3.27
N CYS A 20 0.30 -0.48 -3.43
CA CYS A 20 1.15 0.26 -4.36
C CYS A 20 1.48 1.69 -3.88
N THR A 21 0.46 2.46 -3.52
CA THR A 21 0.61 3.91 -3.28
C THR A 21 1.55 4.21 -2.10
N PHE A 22 1.46 3.42 -1.02
CA PHE A 22 2.32 3.58 0.16
C PHE A 22 3.78 3.27 -0.15
N GLN A 23 4.02 2.27 -0.98
CA GLN A 23 5.35 1.84 -1.38
C GLN A 23 5.98 2.82 -2.38
N ILE A 24 5.20 3.34 -3.34
CA ILE A 24 5.66 4.43 -4.23
C ILE A 24 6.05 5.64 -3.40
N TYR A 25 5.21 6.07 -2.44
CA TYR A 25 5.53 7.21 -1.59
C TYR A 25 6.82 6.99 -0.80
N HIS A 26 7.02 5.80 -0.23
CA HIS A 26 8.25 5.44 0.47
C HIS A 26 9.49 5.50 -0.44
N LEU A 27 9.41 4.99 -1.67
CA LEU A 27 10.51 5.11 -2.64
C LEU A 27 10.84 6.58 -2.95
N LEU A 28 9.83 7.42 -3.17
CA LEU A 28 10.01 8.85 -3.43
C LEU A 28 10.66 9.58 -2.25
N GLN A 29 10.33 9.19 -1.00
CA GLN A 29 11.00 9.71 0.20
C GLN A 29 12.50 9.38 0.23
N HIS A 30 12.92 8.32 -0.47
CA HIS A 30 14.32 7.93 -0.66
C HIS A 30 14.92 8.40 -1.99
N GLY A 31 14.22 9.27 -2.72
CA GLY A 31 14.71 9.83 -3.99
C GLY A 31 14.71 8.85 -5.16
N ILE A 32 13.89 7.79 -5.08
CA ILE A 32 13.72 6.79 -6.13
C ILE A 32 12.34 7.00 -6.76
N ASP A 33 12.30 7.35 -8.04
CA ASP A 33 11.07 7.40 -8.83
C ASP A 33 10.90 6.08 -9.60
N PRO A 34 9.96 5.20 -9.18
CA PRO A 34 9.80 3.89 -9.79
C PRO A 34 9.33 3.94 -11.25
N PHE A 35 8.90 5.09 -11.77
CA PHE A 35 8.54 5.25 -13.19
C PHE A 35 9.72 5.72 -14.05
N LEU A 36 10.81 6.17 -13.44
CA LEU A 36 12.01 6.68 -14.13
C LEU A 36 13.23 5.79 -13.90
N ASP A 37 13.39 5.27 -12.68
CA ASP A 37 14.60 4.57 -12.24
C ASP A 37 14.55 3.06 -12.50
N PHE A 38 13.35 2.52 -12.73
CA PHE A 38 13.10 1.10 -12.98
C PHE A 38 12.91 0.82 -14.48
N SER A 39 13.29 -0.39 -14.92
CA SER A 39 13.17 -0.79 -16.33
C SER A 39 11.72 -0.93 -16.76
N SER A 40 10.87 -1.42 -15.86
CA SER A 40 9.44 -1.43 -16.06
C SER A 40 8.67 -1.41 -14.74
N PHE A 41 7.39 -1.06 -14.84
CA PHE A 41 6.44 -1.09 -13.75
C PHE A 41 5.19 -1.81 -14.27
N VAL A 42 4.89 -3.00 -13.75
CA VAL A 42 3.82 -3.88 -14.23
C VAL A 42 2.77 -4.01 -13.15
N GLU A 43 1.49 -3.93 -13.44
CA GLU A 43 0.47 -4.11 -12.40
C GLU A 43 0.04 -5.57 -12.26
N ASN A 44 -0.14 -6.03 -11.02
CA ASN A 44 -0.76 -7.32 -10.71
C ASN A 44 -1.68 -7.18 -9.49
N LYS A 45 -2.88 -7.73 -9.60
CA LYS A 45 -3.91 -7.67 -8.55
C LYS A 45 -3.73 -8.75 -7.48
N SER A 46 -2.98 -9.81 -7.78
CA SER A 46 -2.74 -10.91 -6.86
C SER A 46 -1.38 -10.73 -6.18
N GLN A 47 -1.41 -10.42 -4.88
CA GLN A 47 -0.19 -10.34 -4.09
C GLN A 47 0.52 -11.69 -4.00
N ASP A 48 -0.24 -12.80 -3.95
CA ASP A 48 0.33 -14.15 -3.98
C ASP A 48 1.16 -14.36 -5.25
N LYS A 49 0.63 -13.92 -6.41
CA LYS A 49 1.36 -14.00 -7.68
C LYS A 49 2.59 -13.09 -7.72
N ILE A 50 2.51 -11.90 -7.12
CA ILE A 50 3.68 -10.99 -7.02
C ILE A 50 4.82 -11.70 -6.31
N VAL A 51 4.54 -12.30 -5.15
CA VAL A 51 5.56 -13.03 -4.38
C VAL A 51 6.13 -14.19 -5.18
N LEU A 52 5.26 -15.00 -5.80
CA LEU A 52 5.72 -16.13 -6.62
C LEU A 52 6.54 -15.70 -7.84
N ASP A 53 6.21 -14.58 -8.48
CA ASP A 53 6.98 -14.07 -9.61
C ASP A 53 8.36 -13.57 -9.16
N VAL A 54 8.50 -13.00 -7.96
CA VAL A 54 9.82 -12.69 -7.35
C VAL A 54 10.61 -13.96 -7.08
N VAL A 55 9.99 -14.94 -6.40
CA VAL A 55 10.64 -16.23 -6.08
C VAL A 55 11.14 -16.95 -7.34
N ASN A 56 10.36 -16.91 -8.42
CA ASN A 56 10.72 -17.54 -9.69
C ASN A 56 11.65 -16.69 -10.57
N GLY A 57 12.12 -15.53 -10.09
CA GLY A 57 13.01 -14.63 -10.83
C GLY A 57 12.39 -14.02 -12.08
N LYS A 58 11.05 -13.92 -12.14
CA LYS A 58 10.34 -13.26 -13.25
C LYS A 58 10.29 -11.76 -13.09
N ILE A 59 10.34 -11.28 -11.85
CA ILE A 59 10.47 -9.87 -11.48
C ILE A 59 11.49 -9.76 -10.34
N ASP A 60 12.16 -8.62 -10.24
CA ASP A 60 13.20 -8.41 -9.22
C ASP A 60 12.62 -7.96 -7.88
N VAL A 61 11.54 -7.17 -7.90
CA VAL A 61 10.96 -6.54 -6.71
C VAL A 61 9.44 -6.53 -6.80
N GLY A 62 8.77 -6.90 -5.71
CA GLY A 62 7.31 -6.90 -5.61
C GLY A 62 6.81 -6.03 -4.45
N PHE A 63 5.68 -5.35 -4.65
CA PHE A 63 4.98 -4.68 -3.56
C PHE A 63 3.85 -5.55 -3.03
N ILE A 64 3.82 -5.71 -1.71
CA ILE A 64 2.80 -6.47 -0.99
C ILE A 64 2.46 -5.75 0.31
N ARG A 65 1.30 -6.09 0.86
CA ARG A 65 0.89 -5.71 2.21
C ARG A 65 1.60 -6.60 3.22
N THR A 66 2.06 -5.98 4.30
CA THR A 66 2.57 -6.66 5.48
C THR A 66 1.58 -7.73 5.99
N GLY A 67 2.07 -8.91 6.38
CA GLY A 67 1.25 -10.07 6.75
C GLY A 67 0.94 -11.03 5.59
N GLN A 68 1.20 -10.63 4.34
CA GLN A 68 0.92 -11.46 3.17
C GLN A 68 1.88 -12.65 3.03
N LEU A 69 3.14 -12.50 3.43
CA LEU A 69 4.13 -13.59 3.37
C LEU A 69 3.77 -14.69 4.38
N GLU A 70 3.40 -14.29 5.59
CA GLU A 70 2.97 -15.16 6.68
C GLU A 70 1.69 -15.89 6.32
N LYS A 71 0.74 -15.20 5.70
CA LYS A 71 -0.46 -15.84 5.12
C LYS A 71 -0.08 -16.91 4.11
N MET A 72 0.83 -16.65 3.19
CA MET A 72 1.23 -17.62 2.17
C MET A 72 1.97 -18.83 2.75
N LEU A 73 2.82 -18.65 3.76
CA LEU A 73 3.44 -19.74 4.51
C LEU A 73 2.39 -20.63 5.18
N ASN A 74 1.44 -20.01 5.89
CA ASN A 74 0.37 -20.74 6.57
C ASN A 74 -0.54 -21.51 5.61
N GLN A 75 -0.63 -21.07 4.35
CA GLN A 75 -1.38 -21.73 3.28
C GLN A 75 -0.56 -22.78 2.52
N GLY A 76 0.74 -22.94 2.81
CA GLY A 76 1.65 -23.83 2.09
C GLY A 76 1.97 -23.38 0.66
N LEU A 77 1.78 -22.10 0.34
CA LEU A 77 2.13 -21.51 -0.96
C LEU A 77 3.60 -21.10 -1.03
N LEU A 78 4.26 -20.96 0.12
CA LEU A 78 5.70 -20.73 0.27
C LEU A 78 6.26 -21.79 1.20
N GLU A 79 7.42 -22.34 0.85
CA GLU A 79 8.13 -23.30 1.71
C GLU A 79 8.87 -22.61 2.86
N ASN A 80 9.53 -21.48 2.57
CA ASN A 80 10.25 -20.66 3.52
C ASN A 80 10.39 -19.21 3.02
N LEU A 81 10.89 -18.32 3.89
CA LEU A 81 11.17 -16.92 3.56
C LEU A 81 12.62 -16.64 3.17
N GLU A 82 13.52 -17.62 3.27
CA GLU A 82 14.97 -17.42 3.03
C GLU A 82 15.27 -17.03 1.58
N GLN A 83 14.40 -17.43 0.66
CA GLN A 83 14.42 -17.05 -0.75
C GLN A 83 13.99 -15.60 -1.04
N LEU A 84 13.48 -14.87 -0.04
CA LEU A 84 12.99 -13.50 -0.17
C LEU A 84 13.78 -12.56 0.73
N ARG A 85 13.97 -11.33 0.25
CA ARG A 85 14.57 -10.26 1.04
C ARG A 85 13.60 -9.10 1.13
N ILE A 86 13.25 -8.72 2.36
CA ILE A 86 12.51 -7.49 2.62
C ILE A 86 13.49 -6.31 2.53
N LEU A 87 13.11 -5.29 1.76
CA LEU A 87 13.93 -4.10 1.53
C LEU A 87 13.56 -3.03 2.57
N ASP A 88 14.57 -2.32 3.08
CA ASP A 88 14.43 -1.20 4.01
C ASP A 88 13.49 -1.46 5.20
N SER A 89 13.66 -2.62 5.84
CA SER A 89 12.81 -3.04 6.95
C SER A 89 12.87 -2.06 8.12
N ALA A 90 11.70 -1.63 8.58
CA ALA A 90 11.53 -0.85 9.80
C ALA A 90 11.98 -1.66 11.02
N LYS A 91 12.44 -0.94 12.04
CA LYS A 91 12.85 -1.50 13.34
C LYS A 91 11.93 -0.95 14.41
N ASP A 92 10.78 -1.58 14.59
CA ASP A 92 9.81 -1.27 15.62
C ASP A 92 9.17 -2.56 16.17
N GLU A 93 8.20 -2.39 17.07
CA GLU A 93 7.53 -3.48 17.78
C GLU A 93 6.30 -4.02 17.03
N PHE A 94 6.10 -3.65 15.76
CA PHE A 94 5.00 -4.18 14.98
C PHE A 94 5.19 -5.68 14.71
N PHE A 95 4.10 -6.44 14.75
CA PHE A 95 4.14 -7.91 14.75
C PHE A 95 4.76 -8.51 13.48
N TYR A 96 4.60 -7.85 12.35
CA TYR A 96 5.11 -8.32 11.05
C TYR A 96 6.22 -7.41 10.54
N THR A 97 7.16 -7.95 9.77
CA THR A 97 8.19 -7.12 9.15
C THR A 97 7.57 -6.23 8.07
N HIS A 98 7.90 -4.94 8.08
CA HIS A 98 7.41 -3.97 7.10
C HIS A 98 8.49 -2.96 6.71
N THR A 99 8.20 -2.19 5.66
CA THR A 99 9.11 -1.19 5.09
C THR A 99 8.55 0.23 5.22
N THR A 100 7.26 0.41 4.92
CA THR A 100 6.60 1.71 5.01
C THR A 100 6.31 2.07 6.46
N GLN A 101 6.01 3.33 6.77
CA GLN A 101 5.30 3.65 8.01
C GLN A 101 3.98 2.86 8.11
N LEU A 102 3.47 2.70 9.32
CA LEU A 102 2.15 2.12 9.56
C LEU A 102 1.08 3.15 9.20
N TYR A 103 0.07 2.70 8.45
CA TYR A 103 -1.09 3.49 8.11
C TYR A 103 -2.31 2.92 8.82
N PRO A 104 -3.31 3.76 9.17
CA PRO A 104 -4.56 3.27 9.74
C PRO A 104 -5.22 2.22 8.85
N GLU A 105 -5.94 1.29 9.48
CA GLU A 105 -6.73 0.29 8.78
C GLU A 105 -7.96 0.89 8.09
N TRP A 106 -8.77 0.05 7.43
CA TRP A 106 -9.92 0.48 6.66
C TRP A 106 -11.01 1.10 7.56
N PRO A 107 -11.41 2.36 7.33
CA PRO A 107 -12.45 2.99 8.13
C PRO A 107 -13.85 2.55 7.71
N ILE A 108 -14.79 2.65 8.66
CA ILE A 108 -16.21 2.82 8.35
C ILE A 108 -16.49 4.32 8.37
N ALA A 109 -17.04 4.84 7.27
CA ALA A 109 -17.28 6.27 7.10
C ALA A 109 -18.77 6.57 6.87
N ALA A 110 -19.25 7.66 7.48
CA ALA A 110 -20.56 8.23 7.21
C ALA A 110 -20.46 9.27 6.09
N VAL A 111 -21.39 9.23 5.13
CA VAL A 111 -21.46 10.26 4.08
C VAL A 111 -22.01 11.57 4.62
N LYS A 112 -21.69 12.68 3.94
CA LYS A 112 -22.18 14.01 4.30
C LYS A 112 -23.72 14.03 4.28
N GLY A 113 -24.32 14.50 5.36
CA GLY A 113 -25.78 14.59 5.51
C GLY A 113 -26.44 13.36 6.15
N THR A 114 -25.67 12.33 6.52
CA THR A 114 -26.18 11.24 7.37
C THR A 114 -26.67 11.82 8.70
N ASP A 115 -27.82 11.37 9.19
CA ASP A 115 -28.39 11.78 10.47
C ASP A 115 -27.38 11.55 11.61
N PRO A 116 -27.00 12.60 12.38
CA PRO A 116 -26.09 12.47 13.51
C PRO A 116 -26.51 11.41 14.54
N GLN A 117 -27.81 11.22 14.76
CA GLN A 117 -28.30 10.19 15.68
C GLN A 117 -28.02 8.78 15.16
N LEU A 118 -28.18 8.57 13.85
CA LEU A 118 -27.83 7.31 13.20
C LEU A 118 -26.32 7.05 13.25
N VAL A 119 -25.50 8.08 12.99
CA VAL A 119 -24.04 7.97 13.08
C VAL A 119 -23.61 7.54 14.48
N ALA A 120 -24.16 8.19 15.52
CA ALA A 120 -23.88 7.84 16.91
C ALA A 120 -24.31 6.38 17.22
N ALA A 121 -25.54 6.00 16.86
CA ALA A 121 -26.06 4.66 17.12
C ALA A 121 -25.23 3.55 16.44
N VAL A 122 -24.81 3.76 15.19
CA VAL A 122 -23.96 2.80 14.47
C VAL A 122 -22.56 2.74 15.08
N THR A 123 -21.99 3.88 15.45
CA THR A 123 -20.67 3.94 16.10
C THR A 123 -20.69 3.17 17.42
N ASP A 124 -21.68 3.43 18.27
CA ASP A 124 -21.85 2.73 19.55
C ASP A 124 -22.05 1.22 19.34
N ALA A 125 -22.83 0.83 18.33
CA ALA A 125 -23.04 -0.58 18.02
C ALA A 125 -21.73 -1.27 17.60
N LEU A 126 -20.91 -0.64 16.75
CA LEU A 126 -19.64 -1.19 16.27
C LEU A 126 -18.60 -1.33 17.38
N LEU A 127 -18.45 -0.29 18.21
CA LEU A 127 -17.46 -0.28 19.30
C LEU A 127 -17.81 -1.26 20.43
N ASN A 128 -19.09 -1.57 20.61
CA ASN A 128 -19.58 -2.46 21.66
C ASN A 128 -19.95 -3.88 21.15
N ILE A 129 -19.52 -4.26 19.94
CA ILE A 129 -19.76 -5.63 19.45
C ILE A 129 -19.11 -6.65 20.41
N PRO A 130 -19.86 -7.64 20.92
CA PRO A 130 -19.31 -8.69 21.76
C PRO A 130 -18.23 -9.49 21.03
N ALA A 131 -17.15 -9.86 21.74
CA ALA A 131 -16.00 -10.57 21.14
C ALA A 131 -16.36 -11.89 20.43
N ASN A 132 -17.46 -12.54 20.81
CA ASN A 132 -17.95 -13.79 20.21
C ASN A 132 -19.03 -13.57 19.13
N HIS A 133 -19.28 -12.32 18.72
CA HIS A 133 -20.31 -12.03 17.73
C HIS A 133 -19.91 -12.55 16.34
N PRO A 134 -20.80 -13.24 15.59
CA PRO A 134 -20.45 -13.87 14.32
C PRO A 134 -19.94 -12.89 13.24
N ALA A 135 -20.31 -11.61 13.33
CA ALA A 135 -19.82 -10.58 12.41
C ALA A 135 -18.29 -10.40 12.48
N LEU A 136 -17.68 -10.50 13.68
CA LEU A 136 -16.24 -10.35 13.87
C LEU A 136 -15.48 -11.50 13.21
N ALA A 137 -15.97 -12.74 13.38
CA ALA A 137 -15.41 -13.91 12.73
C ALA A 137 -15.55 -13.85 11.20
N ALA A 138 -16.71 -13.41 10.69
CA ALA A 138 -16.95 -13.25 9.25
C ALA A 138 -16.03 -12.18 8.63
N ALA A 139 -15.78 -11.09 9.36
CA ALA A 139 -14.88 -10.01 8.95
C ALA A 139 -13.39 -10.33 9.22
N LYS A 140 -13.09 -11.42 9.94
CA LYS A 140 -11.72 -11.80 10.37
C LYS A 140 -11.02 -10.69 11.15
N ILE A 141 -11.75 -10.03 12.04
CA ILE A 141 -11.24 -8.98 12.94
C ILE A 141 -11.63 -9.32 14.39
N GLU A 142 -10.88 -8.80 15.35
CA GLU A 142 -11.15 -9.03 16.77
C GLU A 142 -12.13 -8.03 17.38
N LYS A 143 -12.11 -6.78 16.88
CA LYS A 143 -12.97 -5.68 17.34
C LYS A 143 -12.91 -4.50 16.37
N PHE A 144 -13.86 -3.58 16.50
CA PHE A 144 -13.73 -2.22 15.97
C PHE A 144 -13.07 -1.33 17.02
N LEU A 145 -12.32 -0.34 16.55
CA LEU A 145 -11.66 0.67 17.38
C LEU A 145 -12.18 2.06 17.00
N PRO A 146 -12.06 3.05 17.91
CA PRO A 146 -12.24 4.45 17.54
C PRO A 146 -11.40 4.80 16.31
N ALA A 147 -11.89 5.73 15.49
CA ALA A 147 -11.15 6.16 14.31
C ALA A 147 -9.80 6.77 14.71
N GLU A 148 -8.73 6.22 14.12
CA GLU A 148 -7.38 6.74 14.26
C GLU A 148 -7.20 8.03 13.44
N ASP A 149 -6.10 8.75 13.70
CA ASP A 149 -5.70 9.92 12.91
C ASP A 149 -5.19 9.49 11.52
N TYR A 150 -5.86 9.99 10.48
CA TYR A 150 -5.50 9.76 9.08
C TYR A 150 -4.56 10.83 8.51
N GLY A 151 -4.14 11.83 9.31
CA GLY A 151 -3.27 12.92 8.86
C GLY A 151 -1.92 12.47 8.30
N SER A 152 -1.46 11.25 8.62
CA SER A 152 -0.27 10.66 8.00
C SER A 152 -0.41 10.45 6.48
N LEU A 153 -1.66 10.40 5.97
CA LEU A 153 -1.96 10.31 4.54
C LEU A 153 -1.88 11.66 3.83
N ASP A 154 -1.96 12.80 4.53
CA ASP A 154 -2.04 14.11 3.89
C ASP A 154 -0.79 14.40 3.05
N LYS A 155 0.40 14.20 3.63
CA LYS A 155 1.67 14.38 2.94
C LYS A 155 1.81 13.44 1.74
N LEU A 156 1.31 12.21 1.86
CA LEU A 156 1.31 11.24 0.78
C LEU A 156 0.42 11.73 -0.37
N ILE A 157 -0.81 12.15 -0.06
CA ILE A 157 -1.78 12.66 -1.05
C ILE A 157 -1.21 13.88 -1.78
N GLU A 158 -0.60 14.81 -1.03
CA GLU A 158 0.05 15.99 -1.59
C GLU A 158 1.22 15.65 -2.50
N THR A 159 2.12 14.78 -2.03
CA THR A 159 3.34 14.38 -2.74
C THR A 159 3.03 13.68 -4.04
N LEU A 160 2.11 12.71 -3.99
CA LEU A 160 1.68 11.96 -5.17
C LEU A 160 0.73 12.76 -6.06
N ARG A 161 0.41 14.00 -5.68
CA ARG A 161 -0.53 14.87 -6.38
C ARG A 161 -1.86 14.16 -6.65
N LEU A 162 -2.30 13.34 -5.70
CA LEU A 162 -3.63 12.72 -5.66
C LEU A 162 -4.73 13.75 -5.36
N LYS A 163 -4.55 15.01 -5.83
CA LYS A 163 -5.35 16.21 -5.53
C LYS A 163 -6.81 16.13 -5.94
N SER A 164 -7.28 14.98 -6.39
CA SER A 164 -8.69 14.68 -6.58
C SER A 164 -8.96 13.27 -6.08
N TRP A 165 -9.99 13.12 -5.23
CA TRP A 165 -10.65 11.84 -4.90
C TRP A 165 -11.35 11.19 -6.10
N ASP A 166 -10.98 11.58 -7.33
CA ASP A 166 -11.44 10.98 -8.57
C ASP A 166 -10.54 9.79 -8.90
N ALA A 167 -11.04 8.59 -8.63
CA ALA A 167 -10.35 7.34 -8.93
C ALA A 167 -10.06 7.13 -10.43
N ASN A 168 -10.66 7.93 -11.33
CA ASN A 168 -10.38 7.87 -12.76
C ASN A 168 -9.21 8.77 -13.20
N ARG A 169 -8.71 9.63 -12.30
CA ARG A 169 -7.58 10.50 -12.60
C ARG A 169 -6.29 9.82 -12.17
N ASP A 170 -5.66 9.12 -13.12
CA ASP A 170 -4.35 8.54 -12.91
C ASP A 170 -3.28 9.66 -12.82
N PRO A 171 -2.68 9.91 -11.64
CA PRO A 171 -1.67 10.95 -11.46
C PRO A 171 -0.33 10.60 -12.14
N PHE A 172 -0.12 9.32 -12.49
CA PHE A 172 1.10 8.79 -13.07
C PHE A 172 1.06 8.76 -14.61
N ARG A 173 -0.13 8.79 -15.23
CA ARG A 173 -0.32 8.76 -16.71
C ARG A 173 0.28 9.92 -17.49
N ASN A 174 0.46 11.09 -16.87
CA ASN A 174 0.94 12.31 -17.55
C ASN A 174 2.45 12.56 -17.46
N SER A 175 3.24 11.61 -16.95
CA SER A 175 4.71 11.74 -16.88
C SER A 175 5.40 11.62 -18.26
N GLY A 176 4.73 11.05 -19.27
CA GLY A 176 5.27 10.84 -20.62
C GLY A 176 5.48 12.08 -21.49
N ASN A 177 5.08 13.29 -21.04
CA ASN A 177 5.18 14.53 -21.83
C ASN A 177 6.18 15.57 -21.26
N ARG A 178 7.17 15.13 -20.48
CA ARG A 178 8.33 15.96 -20.09
C ARG A 178 9.55 15.62 -20.95
N GLN A 179 9.49 15.91 -22.24
CA GLN A 179 10.69 16.22 -23.02
C GLN A 179 10.54 17.58 -23.71
N GLN A 180 11.66 18.32 -23.71
CA GLN A 180 11.91 19.62 -24.34
C GLN A 180 11.54 20.87 -23.55
N ALA A 181 12.43 21.26 -22.63
CA ALA A 181 12.74 22.66 -22.38
C ALA A 181 14.14 22.80 -21.75
N THR A 182 15.18 22.68 -22.58
CA THR A 182 16.50 23.27 -22.25
C THR A 182 16.63 24.53 -23.10
N GLY A 183 16.36 25.68 -22.48
CA GLY A 183 16.65 26.98 -23.06
C GLY A 183 18.15 27.27 -22.98
N SER A 184 18.70 27.72 -24.10
CA SER A 184 20.08 28.18 -24.28
C SER A 184 20.40 29.42 -23.45
N ARG A 185 21.65 29.53 -22.97
CA ARG A 185 22.41 30.79 -22.92
C ARG A 185 23.88 30.48 -23.24
N GLU A 186 24.48 31.47 -23.89
CA GLU A 186 25.78 31.53 -24.60
C GLU A 186 26.98 30.91 -23.89
#